data_AF-A0A5S3YTR3-F1
#
_entry.id   AF-A0A5S3YTR3-F1
#
_cell.length_a   1.000
_cell.length_b   1.000
_cell.length_c   1.000
_cell.angle_alpha   90.00
_cell.angle_beta   90.00
_cell.angle_gamma   90.00
#
_symmetry.space_group_name_H-M   'P 1'
#
loop_
_entity.id
_entity.type
_entity.pdbx_description
1 polymer ?
#
loop_
_entity_poly.entity_id
_entity_poly.type
_entity_poly.pdbx_seq_one_letter_code
_entity_poly.pdbx_strand_id
1 'polypeptide(L)'
;VNENWRDITGVSWNISGDFFDVRVAYMEHQLDRDFVMDNDTIRVGLRTSQKFYGVGGSLDFSPFTVLFEYNYVRRYDRYQEEWPTFILSLVYTWNEFQPYIVYSKAD
;
A
#
# COMPACT_ATOMS: atom_id res chain seq x y z
N VAL A 1 24.84 -0.47 2.40
CA VAL A 1 23.94 -1.36 1.63
C VAL A 1 23.82 -0.77 0.24
N ASN A 2 24.02 -1.57 -0.79
CA ASN A 2 23.80 -1.18 -2.18
C ASN A 2 22.44 -1.71 -2.59
N GLU A 3 21.53 -0.82 -2.97
CA GLU A 3 20.20 -1.19 -3.44
C GLU A 3 20.09 -0.89 -4.94
N ASN A 4 19.60 -1.85 -5.70
CA ASN A 4 19.32 -1.69 -7.12
C ASN A 4 17.87 -2.06 -7.40
N TRP A 5 17.12 -1.07 -7.89
CA TRP A 5 15.70 -1.19 -8.21
C TRP A 5 15.54 -1.25 -9.72
N ARG A 6 14.86 -2.28 -10.23
CA ARG A 6 14.74 -2.54 -11.68
C ARG A 6 13.32 -2.93 -12.05
N ASP A 7 13.04 -2.86 -13.35
CA ASP A 7 11.79 -3.34 -13.97
C ASP A 7 10.54 -2.80 -13.26
N ILE A 8 10.59 -1.53 -12.84
CA ILE A 8 9.50 -0.88 -12.12
C ILE A 8 8.39 -0.54 -13.11
N THR A 9 7.21 -1.11 -12.87
CA THR A 9 5.98 -0.76 -13.59
C THR A 9 4.89 -0.48 -12.58
N GLY A 10 4.09 0.55 -12.83
CA GLY A 10 2.96 0.86 -11.96
C GLY A 10 1.87 1.60 -12.69
N VAL A 11 0.66 1.49 -12.15
CA VAL A 11 -0.49 2.23 -12.61
C VAL A 11 -1.36 2.62 -11.42
N SER A 12 -1.93 3.81 -11.49
CA SER A 12 -2.92 4.29 -10.53
C SER A 12 -4.09 4.86 -11.32
N TRP A 13 -5.29 4.37 -11.04
CA TRP A 13 -6.52 4.84 -11.66
C TRP A 13 -7.47 5.33 -10.58
N ASN A 14 -8.09 6.48 -10.85
CA ASN A 14 -9.10 7.07 -10.00
C ASN A 14 -10.45 7.03 -10.72
N ILE A 15 -11.48 6.59 -10.01
CA ILE A 15 -12.85 6.59 -10.48
C ILE A 15 -13.66 7.39 -9.47
N SER A 16 -14.19 8.52 -9.91
CA SER A 16 -14.95 9.43 -9.07
C SER A 16 -16.37 9.58 -9.61
N GLY A 17 -17.32 9.73 -8.71
CA GLY A 17 -18.71 10.06 -8.99
C GLY A 17 -19.27 10.97 -7.90
N ASP A 18 -20.58 11.23 -7.96
CA ASP A 18 -21.21 12.22 -7.08
C ASP A 18 -21.12 11.89 -5.58
N PHE A 19 -21.05 10.59 -5.24
CA PHE A 19 -21.03 10.10 -3.86
C PHE A 19 -19.80 9.22 -3.56
N PHE A 20 -18.85 9.09 -4.47
CA PHE A 20 -17.70 8.22 -4.26
C PHE A 20 -16.44 8.72 -4.95
N ASP A 21 -15.30 8.40 -4.35
CA ASP A 21 -13.99 8.51 -4.97
C ASP A 21 -13.19 7.25 -4.67
N VAL A 22 -12.80 6.48 -5.69
CA VAL A 22 -12.11 5.20 -5.53
C VAL A 22 -10.85 5.16 -6.38
N ARG A 23 -9.74 4.88 -5.72
CA ARG A 23 -8.42 4.64 -6.32
C ARG A 23 -8.11 3.16 -6.34
N VAL A 24 -7.67 2.68 -7.49
CA VAL A 24 -7.01 1.38 -7.65
C VAL A 24 -5.57 1.62 -8.06
N ALA A 25 -4.63 0.99 -7.38
CA ALA A 25 -3.20 1.11 -7.62
C ALA A 25 -2.56 -0.27 -7.77
N TYR A 26 -1.62 -0.36 -8.70
CA TYR A 26 -0.77 -1.52 -8.92
C TYR A 26 0.68 -1.06 -9.09
N MET A 27 1.61 -1.78 -8.49
CA MET A 27 3.04 -1.57 -8.70
C MET A 27 3.77 -2.90 -8.65
N GLU A 28 4.70 -3.11 -9.57
CA GLU A 28 5.63 -4.23 -9.58
C GLU A 28 7.04 -3.70 -9.75
N HIS A 29 7.99 -4.33 -9.07
CA HIS A 29 9.41 -4.05 -9.25
C HIS A 29 10.27 -5.26 -8.88
N GLN A 30 11.54 -5.19 -9.26
CA GLN A 30 12.61 -6.01 -8.72
C GLN A 30 13.50 -5.18 -7.80
N LEU A 31 13.92 -5.78 -6.69
CA LEU A 31 14.83 -5.20 -5.72
C LEU A 31 15.96 -6.17 -5.40
N ASP A 32 17.18 -5.71 -5.69
CA ASP A 32 18.42 -6.36 -5.34
C ASP A 32 19.09 -5.59 -4.21
N ARG A 33 19.42 -6.26 -3.11
CA ARG A 33 20.17 -5.67 -1.98
C ARG A 33 21.49 -6.39 -1.80
N ASP A 34 22.59 -5.64 -1.80
CA ASP A 34 23.92 -6.13 -1.45
C ASP A 34 24.46 -5.40 -0.22
N PHE A 35 25.24 -6.11 0.60
CA PHE A 35 25.76 -5.58 1.85
C PHE A 35 27.28 -5.43 1.75
N VAL A 36 27.75 -4.18 1.84
CA VAL A 36 29.18 -3.87 2.02
C VAL A 36 29.52 -4.13 3.48
N MET A 37 30.50 -5.00 3.71
CA MET A 37 31.01 -5.35 5.03
C MET A 37 32.18 -4.42 5.41
N ASP A 38 32.56 -4.38 6.70
CA ASP A 38 33.64 -3.53 7.20
C ASP A 38 35.04 -3.84 6.63
N ASN A 39 35.20 -4.98 5.95
CA ASN A 39 36.42 -5.39 5.25
C ASN A 39 36.37 -5.11 3.74
N ASP A 40 35.48 -4.22 3.30
CA ASP A 40 35.21 -3.87 1.89
C ASP A 40 34.76 -5.06 1.01
N THR A 41 34.41 -6.21 1.59
CA THR A 41 33.81 -7.32 0.83
C THR A 41 32.31 -7.09 0.62
N ILE A 42 31.80 -7.62 -0.50
CA ILE A 42 30.38 -7.55 -0.85
C ILE A 42 29.73 -8.89 -0.54
N ARG A 43 28.78 -8.89 0.41
CA ARG A 43 27.86 -10.01 0.62
C ARG A 43 26.63 -9.80 -0.25
N VAL A 44 26.45 -10.68 -1.23
CA VAL A 44 25.24 -10.71 -2.07
C VAL A 44 24.04 -11.00 -1.19
N GLY A 45 23.07 -10.08 -1.18
CA GLY A 45 21.81 -10.29 -0.45
C GLY A 45 20.74 -10.91 -1.32
N LEU A 46 19.53 -11.01 -0.77
CA LEU A 46 18.39 -11.58 -1.49
C LEU A 46 18.05 -10.74 -2.72
N ARG A 47 17.68 -11.46 -3.78
CA ARG A 47 17.13 -10.91 -5.01
C ARG A 47 15.63 -11.11 -4.93
N THR A 48 14.87 -10.03 -4.98
CA THR A 48 13.44 -10.06 -4.67
C THR A 48 12.63 -9.42 -5.78
N SER A 49 11.41 -9.90 -5.99
CA SER A 49 10.40 -9.21 -6.78
C SER A 49 9.22 -8.89 -5.87
N GLN A 50 8.66 -7.70 -6.00
CA GLN A 50 7.52 -7.30 -5.18
C GLN A 50 6.38 -6.83 -6.07
N LYS A 51 5.17 -7.26 -5.73
CA LYS A 51 3.92 -6.76 -6.28
C LYS A 51 3.12 -6.08 -5.18
N PHE A 52 2.55 -4.93 -5.50
CA PHE A 52 1.67 -4.16 -4.65
C PHE A 52 0.34 -4.00 -5.37
N TYR A 53 -0.73 -4.25 -4.64
CA TYR A 53 -2.10 -3.96 -5.04
C TYR A 53 -2.71 -3.08 -3.98
N GLY A 54 -3.31 -1.97 -4.38
CA GLY A 54 -3.99 -1.05 -3.48
C GLY A 54 -5.38 -0.74 -4.00
N VAL A 55 -6.36 -0.72 -3.11
CA VAL A 55 -7.68 -0.14 -3.37
C VAL A 55 -8.08 0.71 -2.17
N GLY A 56 -8.49 1.94 -2.41
CA GLY A 56 -8.90 2.84 -1.33
C GLY A 56 -9.74 3.97 -1.86
N GLY A 57 -10.42 4.66 -0.96
CA GLY A 57 -11.35 5.70 -1.38
C GLY A 57 -12.26 6.21 -0.28
N SER A 58 -13.22 7.01 -0.71
CA SER A 58 -14.32 7.52 0.10
C SER A 58 -15.67 7.20 -0.53
N LEU A 59 -16.68 7.05 0.34
CA LEU A 59 -18.09 7.04 -0.03
C LEU A 59 -18.82 8.07 0.84
N ASP A 60 -19.54 8.99 0.22
CA ASP A 60 -20.18 10.13 0.86
C ASP A 60 -21.70 10.02 0.78
N PHE A 61 -22.33 9.70 1.90
CA PHE A 61 -23.77 9.47 2.05
C PHE A 61 -24.39 10.40 3.10
N SER A 62 -24.04 11.70 3.06
CA SER A 62 -24.39 12.74 4.04
C SER A 62 -25.54 12.37 5.01
N PRO A 63 -25.31 12.37 6.33
CA PRO A 63 -24.19 13.01 7.02
C PRO A 63 -22.94 12.13 7.19
N PHE A 64 -22.93 10.92 6.61
CA PHE A 64 -21.83 9.98 6.79
C PHE A 64 -20.84 9.97 5.63
N THR A 65 -19.57 9.84 5.96
CA THR A 65 -18.50 9.51 5.02
C THR A 65 -17.83 8.23 5.47
N VAL A 66 -17.67 7.28 4.56
CA VAL A 66 -16.88 6.06 4.77
C VAL A 66 -15.55 6.25 4.08
N LEU A 67 -14.44 6.07 4.80
CA LEU A 67 -13.10 6.04 4.23
C LEU A 67 -12.56 4.62 4.34
N PHE A 68 -11.94 4.11 3.28
CA PHE A 68 -11.37 2.77 3.30
C PHE A 68 -10.06 2.72 2.53
N GLU A 69 -9.16 1.84 2.97
CA GLU A 69 -7.99 1.45 2.19
C GLU A 69 -7.67 -0.01 2.49
N TYR A 70 -7.31 -0.74 1.44
CA TYR A 70 -6.80 -2.09 1.48
C TYR A 70 -5.56 -2.13 0.61
N ASN A 71 -4.45 -2.56 1.19
CA ASN A 71 -3.21 -2.80 0.48
C ASN A 71 -2.79 -4.25 0.64
N TYR A 72 -2.23 -4.81 -0.42
CA TYR A 72 -1.71 -6.15 -0.43
C TYR A 72 -0.34 -6.15 -1.11
N VAL A 73 0.69 -6.44 -0.32
CA VAL A 73 2.06 -6.59 -0.81
C VAL A 73 2.41 -8.06 -0.82
N ARG A 74 2.94 -8.53 -1.95
CA ARG A 74 3.56 -9.85 -2.05
C ARG A 74 5.00 -9.70 -2.49
N ARG A 75 5.93 -10.28 -1.73
CA ARG A 75 7.34 -10.34 -2.07
C ARG A 75 7.73 -11.78 -2.40
N TYR A 76 8.22 -11.97 -3.61
CA TYR A 76 8.82 -13.20 -4.06
C TYR A 76 10.30 -13.21 -3.67
N ASP A 77 10.60 -14.00 -2.64
CA ASP A 77 11.93 -14.41 -2.22
C ASP A 77 11.89 -15.90 -1.83
N ARG A 78 12.76 -16.36 -0.92
CA ARG A 78 12.79 -17.76 -0.47
C ARG A 78 11.51 -18.20 0.27
N TYR A 79 10.81 -17.27 0.92
CA TYR A 79 9.70 -17.57 1.84
C TYR A 79 8.34 -17.08 1.32
N GLN A 80 8.32 -16.29 0.25
CA GLN A 80 7.09 -15.73 -0.35
C GLN A 80 6.22 -15.02 0.68
N GLU A 81 6.71 -13.88 1.16
CA GLU A 81 6.05 -13.11 2.20
C GLU A 81 4.88 -12.28 1.64
N GLU A 82 3.80 -12.19 2.41
CA GLU A 82 2.58 -11.45 2.09
C GLU A 82 2.21 -10.54 3.25
N TRP A 83 1.86 -9.28 2.97
CA TRP A 83 1.45 -8.29 3.97
C TRP A 83 0.16 -7.60 3.54
N PRO A 84 -1.00 -8.13 3.93
CA PRO A 84 -2.27 -7.44 3.80
C PRO A 84 -2.41 -6.38 4.90
N THR A 85 -2.79 -5.16 4.51
CA THR A 85 -3.19 -4.12 5.44
C THR A 85 -4.55 -3.57 5.05
N PHE A 86 -5.36 -3.22 6.04
CA PHE A 86 -6.60 -2.51 5.77
C PHE A 86 -6.94 -1.51 6.86
N ILE A 87 -7.72 -0.51 6.46
CA ILE A 87 -8.33 0.49 7.33
C ILE A 87 -9.74 0.78 6.84
N LEU A 88 -10.65 0.98 7.78
CA LEU A 88 -12.02 1.40 7.55
C LEU A 88 -12.37 2.47 8.58
N SER A 89 -12.87 3.61 8.11
CA SER A 89 -13.32 4.71 8.94
C SER A 89 -14.77 5.06 8.61
N LEU A 90 -15.56 5.31 9.65
CA LEU A 90 -16.85 5.96 9.54
C LEU A 90 -16.74 7.34 10.19
N VAL A 91 -17.01 8.37 9.41
CA VAL A 91 -17.05 9.77 9.82
C VAL A 91 -18.49 10.25 9.79
N TYR A 92 -18.93 10.91 10.86
CA TYR A 92 -20.24 11.58 10.91
C TYR A 92 -20.02 13.08 10.86
N THR A 93 -20.73 13.80 10.01
CA THR A 93 -20.62 15.26 9.88
C THR A 93 -21.76 15.95 10.61
N TRP A 94 -21.44 16.79 11.58
CA TRP A 94 -22.39 17.61 12.33
C TRP A 94 -21.93 19.07 12.39
N ASN A 95 -22.45 19.89 11.47
CA ASN A 95 -21.98 21.26 11.26
C ASN A 95 -20.45 21.25 11.02
N GLU A 96 -19.68 21.88 11.91
CA GLU A 96 -18.22 21.93 11.86
C GLU A 96 -17.54 20.75 12.59
N PHE A 97 -18.31 19.91 13.31
CA PHE A 97 -17.78 18.79 14.09
C PHE A 97 -17.88 17.46 13.32
N GLN A 98 -16.77 16.72 13.26
CA GLN A 98 -16.67 15.45 12.51
C GLN A 98 -16.12 14.30 13.36
N PRO A 99 -16.91 13.71 14.27
CA PRO A 99 -16.48 12.54 15.03
C PRO A 99 -16.33 11.34 14.10
N TYR A 100 -15.35 10.49 14.40
CA TYR A 100 -15.05 9.30 13.61
C TYR A 100 -14.69 8.10 14.49
N ILE A 101 -14.93 6.92 13.93
CA ILE A 101 -14.39 5.65 14.43
C ILE A 101 -13.58 5.00 13.32
N VAL A 102 -12.46 4.39 13.69
CA VAL A 102 -11.54 3.73 12.75
C VAL A 102 -11.23 2.34 13.27
N TYR A 103 -11.23 1.39 12.35
CA TYR A 103 -10.67 0.06 12.55
C TYR A 103 -9.57 -0.18 11.52
N SER A 104 -8.43 -0.71 11.96
CA SER A 104 -7.32 -1.05 11.08
C SER A 104 -6.67 -2.36 11.52
N LYS A 105 -6.06 -3.05 10.56
CA LYS A 105 -5.31 -4.28 10.80
C LYS A 105 -4.13 -4.34 9.82
N ALA A 106 -3.02 -4.87 10.33
CA ALA A 106 -1.89 -5.33 9.55
C ALA A 106 -1.49 -6.71 10.10
N ASP A 107 -1.18 -7.65 9.21
CA ASP A 107 -0.62 -8.96 9.55
C ASP A 107 0.87 -9.03 9.17
#